data_AF-A0A970B511-F1
#
_entry.id   AF-A0A970B511-F1
#
_cell.length_a   1.000
_cell.length_b   1.000
_cell.length_c   1.000
_cell.angle_alpha   90.00
_cell.angle_beta   90.00
_cell.angle_gamma   90.00
#
_symmetry.space_group_name_H-M   'P 1'
#
loop_
_entity.id
_entity.type
_entity.pdbx_description
1 polymer ?
#
loop_
_entity_poly.entity_id
_entity_poly.type
_entity_poly.pdbx_seq_one_letter_code
_entity_poly.pdbx_strand_id
1 'polypeptide(L)'
;MATKVNFLAPKQPSPFSLVKSNRPVTSAELDRIVADLDQIAPDLDMMAANLELIALDSGPSKLGEILVRQNLVSEDVLAIALEEQRFSQKKVGEIMIERGYLSQDELAYYIKNQGMRLGELLIENSIISQSRLNKLLNRQKRNSKKLGEVLIEQKVLSNQQLQQFLIEQYWRRHGLWLGSDSANASASI
;
A
#
# COMPACT_ATOMS: atom_id res chain seq x y z
N MET A 1 -33.61 -6.85 3.62
CA MET A 1 -32.86 -6.90 4.89
C MET A 1 -31.40 -7.14 4.55
N ALA A 2 -30.57 -6.11 4.58
CA ALA A 2 -29.16 -6.22 4.21
C ALA A 2 -28.32 -6.44 5.48
N THR A 3 -27.99 -7.69 5.76
CA THR A 3 -27.07 -8.04 6.84
C THR A 3 -25.65 -7.80 6.33
N LYS A 4 -25.11 -6.60 6.54
CA LYS A 4 -23.66 -6.36 6.43
C LYS A 4 -23.02 -7.01 7.66
N VAL A 5 -22.49 -8.21 7.45
CA VAL A 5 -21.64 -8.90 8.41
C VAL A 5 -20.34 -8.09 8.55
N ASN A 6 -20.15 -7.49 9.72
CA ASN A 6 -18.91 -6.80 10.09
C ASN A 6 -17.78 -7.85 10.21
N PHE A 7 -16.98 -7.97 9.15
CA PHE A 7 -15.71 -8.69 9.20
C PHE A 7 -14.58 -7.67 9.04
N LEU A 8 -14.14 -7.08 10.15
CA LEU A 8 -12.77 -6.60 10.22
C LEU A 8 -11.87 -7.84 10.31
N ALA A 9 -11.56 -8.44 9.17
CA ALA A 9 -10.53 -9.47 9.08
C ALA A 9 -9.21 -8.91 9.65
N PRO A 10 -8.38 -9.73 10.30
CA PRO A 10 -7.09 -9.27 10.79
C PRO A 10 -6.26 -8.74 9.62
N LYS A 11 -5.80 -7.50 9.74
CA LYS A 11 -4.90 -6.83 8.78
C LYS A 11 -3.71 -7.75 8.52
N GLN A 12 -3.60 -8.30 7.31
CA GLN A 12 -2.45 -9.12 6.96
C GLN A 12 -1.18 -8.26 7.09
N PRO A 13 -0.13 -8.73 7.76
CA PRO A 13 1.15 -8.05 7.77
C PRO A 13 1.72 -8.06 6.34
N SER A 14 2.42 -6.99 5.94
CA SER A 14 3.08 -6.95 4.63
C SER A 14 3.91 -8.21 4.43
N PRO A 15 4.04 -8.74 3.21
CA PRO A 15 4.98 -9.83 2.96
C PRO A 15 6.37 -9.47 3.48
N PHE A 16 6.73 -8.18 3.43
CA PHE A 16 7.95 -7.62 4.01
C PHE A 16 7.94 -7.40 5.54
N SER A 17 6.86 -7.69 6.26
CA SER A 17 6.77 -7.59 7.72
C SER A 17 7.66 -8.59 8.47
N LEU A 18 8.15 -9.63 7.79
CA LEU A 18 9.19 -10.52 8.31
C LEU A 18 10.55 -9.79 8.44
N VAL A 19 10.71 -8.62 7.82
CA VAL A 19 11.93 -7.79 7.80
C VAL A 19 12.01 -6.83 9.01
N LYS A 20 11.23 -7.05 10.07
CA LYS A 20 11.19 -6.19 11.28
C LYS A 20 12.45 -6.27 12.17
N SER A 21 13.40 -7.15 11.88
CA SER A 21 14.45 -7.53 12.84
C SER A 21 15.74 -6.70 12.80
N ASN A 22 15.80 -5.59 12.05
CA ASN A 22 17.02 -4.75 11.88
C ASN A 22 18.28 -5.56 11.48
N ARG A 23 18.07 -6.76 10.90
CA ARG A 23 19.08 -7.66 10.36
C ARG A 23 18.86 -7.78 8.85
N PRO A 24 19.93 -8.02 8.07
CA PRO A 24 19.78 -8.29 6.65
C PRO A 24 18.80 -9.45 6.44
N VAL A 25 17.88 -9.26 5.49
CA VAL A 25 16.94 -10.30 5.05
C VAL A 25 17.76 -11.40 4.41
N THR A 26 17.57 -12.64 4.87
CA THR A 26 18.25 -13.79 4.27
C THR A 26 17.62 -14.14 2.93
N SER A 27 18.36 -14.81 2.04
CA SER A 27 17.82 -15.30 0.76
C SER A 27 16.56 -16.15 0.96
N ALA A 28 16.57 -17.04 1.95
CA ALA A 28 15.42 -17.88 2.28
C ALA A 28 14.18 -17.09 2.76
N GLU A 29 14.37 -15.93 3.39
CA GLU A 29 13.25 -15.05 3.76
C GLU A 29 12.70 -14.32 2.54
N LEU A 30 13.56 -13.94 1.59
CA LEU A 30 13.12 -13.39 0.31
C LEU A 30 12.37 -14.41 -0.51
N ASP A 31 12.84 -15.65 -0.57
CA ASP A 31 12.19 -16.73 -1.31
C ASP A 31 10.79 -17.01 -0.76
N ARG A 32 10.62 -16.95 0.58
CA ARG A 32 9.30 -17.06 1.21
C ARG A 32 8.40 -15.88 0.86
N ILE A 33 8.94 -14.66 0.89
CA ILE A 33 8.20 -13.46 0.52
C ILE A 33 7.76 -13.54 -0.94
N VAL A 34 8.66 -13.91 -1.85
CA VAL A 34 8.35 -14.09 -3.28
C VAL A 34 7.29 -15.19 -3.47
N ALA A 35 7.39 -16.31 -2.75
CA ALA A 35 6.38 -17.36 -2.82
C ALA A 35 5.00 -16.93 -2.29
N ASP A 36 4.94 -16.18 -1.18
CA ASP A 36 3.70 -15.60 -0.66
C ASP A 36 3.10 -14.58 -1.65
N LEU A 37 3.95 -13.88 -2.39
CA LEU A 37 3.56 -12.90 -3.40
C LEU A 37 3.06 -13.52 -4.69
N ASP A 38 3.69 -14.59 -5.17
CA ASP A 38 3.19 -15.36 -6.32
C ASP A 38 1.77 -15.89 -6.05
N GLN A 39 1.42 -16.16 -4.80
CA GLN A 39 0.05 -16.55 -4.44
C GLN A 39 -0.95 -15.39 -4.48
N ILE A 40 -0.50 -14.16 -4.24
CA ILE A 40 -1.36 -12.97 -4.15
C ILE A 40 -1.46 -12.24 -5.50
N ALA A 41 -0.38 -12.26 -6.29
CA ALA A 41 -0.24 -11.59 -7.57
C ALA A 41 0.61 -12.47 -8.53
N PRO A 42 0.09 -13.63 -8.99
CA PRO A 42 0.83 -14.62 -9.79
C PRO A 42 1.29 -14.09 -11.17
N ASP A 43 0.67 -13.02 -11.63
CA ASP A 43 0.95 -12.29 -12.87
C ASP A 43 2.01 -11.19 -12.70
N LEU A 44 2.45 -10.92 -11.46
CA LEU A 44 3.48 -9.94 -11.15
C LEU A 44 4.86 -10.63 -11.18
N ASP A 45 5.57 -10.57 -12.30
CA ASP A 45 6.97 -11.04 -12.38
C ASP A 45 7.89 -10.15 -11.51
N MET A 46 7.98 -10.47 -10.22
CA MET A 46 8.63 -9.65 -9.21
C MET A 46 10.14 -9.52 -9.38
N MET A 47 10.80 -10.49 -10.02
CA MET A 47 12.25 -10.42 -10.26
C MET A 47 12.58 -9.53 -11.46
N ALA A 48 11.77 -9.52 -12.52
CA ALA A 48 11.93 -8.64 -13.67
C ALA A 48 11.32 -7.23 -13.47
N ALA A 49 10.18 -7.16 -12.78
CA ALA A 49 9.38 -5.93 -12.64
C ALA A 49 9.93 -4.94 -11.60
N ASN A 50 10.84 -5.32 -10.70
CA ASN A 50 11.31 -4.40 -9.65
C ASN A 50 11.91 -3.10 -10.19
N LEU A 51 12.54 -3.12 -11.38
CA LEU A 51 13.04 -1.90 -12.01
C LEU A 51 11.96 -1.17 -12.82
N GLU A 52 11.11 -1.91 -13.53
CA GLU A 52 10.05 -1.36 -14.38
C GLU A 52 8.93 -0.73 -13.54
N LEU A 53 8.46 -1.41 -12.49
CA LEU A 53 7.40 -0.96 -11.59
C LEU A 53 7.78 0.35 -10.87
N ILE A 54 9.04 0.47 -10.43
CA ILE A 54 9.58 1.69 -9.79
C ILE A 54 9.75 2.81 -10.83
N ALA A 55 10.16 2.49 -12.05
CA ALA A 55 10.27 3.45 -13.15
C ALA A 55 8.89 3.93 -13.67
N LEU A 56 7.85 3.10 -13.50
CA LEU A 56 6.47 3.33 -13.92
C LEU A 56 5.61 4.06 -12.87
N ASP A 57 6.15 4.44 -11.69
CA ASP A 57 5.40 5.18 -10.64
C ASP A 57 4.92 6.55 -11.18
N SER A 58 3.76 6.50 -11.84
CA SER A 58 3.05 7.60 -12.48
C SER A 58 2.16 8.37 -11.49
N GLY A 59 2.33 8.11 -10.19
CA GLY A 59 1.46 8.61 -9.14
C GLY A 59 0.55 7.52 -8.56
N PRO A 60 -0.08 7.77 -7.40
CA PRO A 60 -1.01 6.79 -6.81
C PRO A 60 -2.22 6.56 -7.74
N SER A 61 -2.76 5.35 -7.77
CA SER A 61 -4.03 5.06 -8.46
C SER A 61 -5.17 5.92 -7.89
N LYS A 62 -6.24 6.11 -8.66
CA LYS A 62 -7.43 6.81 -8.16
C LYS A 62 -8.07 5.99 -7.03
N LEU A 63 -8.58 6.69 -6.02
CA LEU A 63 -9.17 6.03 -4.84
C LEU A 63 -10.34 5.11 -5.22
N GLY A 64 -11.20 5.54 -6.15
CA GLY A 64 -12.32 4.72 -6.63
C GLY A 64 -11.85 3.39 -7.24
N GLU A 65 -10.80 3.40 -8.05
CA GLU A 65 -10.23 2.20 -8.67
C GLU A 65 -9.65 1.25 -7.62
N ILE A 66 -8.97 1.80 -6.60
CA ILE A 66 -8.44 1.04 -5.46
C ILE A 66 -9.60 0.36 -4.71
N LEU A 67 -10.68 1.09 -4.42
CA LEU A 67 -11.82 0.56 -3.68
C LEU A 67 -12.55 -0.55 -4.46
N VAL A 68 -12.68 -0.40 -5.77
CA VAL A 68 -13.22 -1.45 -6.66
C VAL A 68 -12.32 -2.67 -6.70
N ARG A 69 -11.02 -2.47 -6.93
CA ARG A 69 -10.02 -3.56 -6.97
C ARG A 69 -9.99 -4.37 -5.67
N GLN A 70 -10.24 -3.70 -4.55
CA GLN A 70 -10.26 -4.30 -3.21
C GLN A 70 -11.66 -4.83 -2.82
N ASN A 71 -12.59 -4.91 -3.79
CA ASN A 71 -13.96 -5.42 -3.63
C ASN A 71 -14.79 -4.73 -2.53
N LEU A 72 -14.45 -3.49 -2.16
CA LEU A 72 -15.24 -2.73 -1.18
C LEU A 72 -16.47 -2.07 -1.78
N VAL A 73 -16.40 -1.76 -3.08
CA VAL A 73 -17.50 -1.19 -3.85
C VAL A 73 -17.49 -1.84 -5.24
N SER A 74 -18.65 -2.01 -5.86
CA SER A 74 -18.73 -2.44 -7.26
C SER A 74 -18.46 -1.27 -8.20
N GLU A 75 -18.16 -1.58 -9.46
CA GLU A 75 -18.04 -0.56 -10.52
C GLU A 75 -19.32 0.27 -10.67
N ASP A 76 -20.49 -0.36 -10.55
CA ASP A 76 -21.79 0.34 -10.60
C ASP A 76 -21.94 1.35 -9.45
N VAL A 77 -21.55 0.96 -8.23
CA VAL A 77 -21.59 1.85 -7.06
C VAL A 77 -20.65 3.03 -7.25
N LEU A 78 -19.46 2.79 -7.79
CA LEU A 78 -18.52 3.86 -8.12
C LEU A 78 -19.09 4.81 -9.18
N ALA A 79 -19.72 4.28 -10.23
CA ALA A 79 -20.34 5.08 -11.29
C ALA A 79 -21.46 5.97 -10.75
N ILE A 80 -22.34 5.43 -9.89
CA ILE A 80 -23.40 6.21 -9.23
C ILE A 80 -22.81 7.34 -8.39
N ALA A 81 -21.78 7.04 -7.57
CA ALA A 81 -21.14 8.05 -6.72
C ALA A 81 -20.42 9.14 -7.53
N LEU A 82 -19.82 8.79 -8.68
CA LEU A 82 -19.21 9.75 -9.59
C LEU A 82 -20.23 10.65 -10.27
N GLU A 83 -21.37 10.12 -10.69
CA GLU A 83 -22.43 10.95 -11.28
C GLU A 83 -23.01 11.93 -10.25
N GLU A 84 -23.23 11.48 -9.01
CA GLU A 84 -23.67 12.35 -7.92
C GLU A 84 -22.62 13.41 -7.55
N GLN A 85 -21.33 13.10 -7.66
CA GLN A 85 -20.26 14.07 -7.44
C GLN A 85 -20.36 15.26 -8.41
N ARG A 86 -20.79 15.05 -9.65
CA ARG A 86 -20.87 16.13 -10.67
C ARG A 86 -21.85 17.23 -10.29
N PHE A 87 -22.88 16.89 -9.51
CA PHE A 87 -23.93 17.81 -9.08
C PHE A 87 -23.83 18.20 -7.60
N SER A 88 -22.79 17.77 -6.91
CA SER A 88 -22.55 18.08 -5.51
C SER A 88 -21.17 18.70 -5.28
N GLN A 89 -20.95 19.28 -4.10
CA GLN A 89 -19.62 19.73 -3.66
C GLN A 89 -18.88 18.65 -2.85
N LYS A 90 -19.43 17.43 -2.80
CA LYS A 90 -18.92 16.33 -1.98
C LYS A 90 -17.85 15.54 -2.72
N LYS A 91 -16.96 14.90 -1.97
CA LYS A 91 -16.01 13.93 -2.54
C LYS A 91 -16.70 12.58 -2.74
N VAL A 92 -16.26 11.80 -3.74
CA VAL A 92 -16.76 10.42 -3.99
C VAL A 92 -16.80 9.57 -2.71
N GLY A 93 -15.76 9.64 -1.89
CA GLY A 93 -15.72 8.89 -0.62
C GLY A 93 -16.77 9.34 0.40
N GLU A 94 -17.09 10.65 0.46
CA GLU A 94 -18.13 11.18 1.34
C GLU A 94 -19.51 10.68 0.87
N ILE A 95 -19.77 10.70 -0.44
CA ILE A 95 -21.00 10.16 -1.03
C ILE A 95 -21.14 8.66 -0.71
N MET A 96 -20.06 7.90 -0.83
CA MET A 96 -20.05 6.46 -0.53
C MET A 96 -20.34 6.17 0.95
N ILE A 97 -19.89 7.02 1.88
CA ILE A 97 -20.21 6.90 3.31
C ILE A 97 -21.67 7.21 3.58
N GLU A 98 -22.18 8.33 3.06
CA GLU A 98 -23.57 8.75 3.26
C GLU A 98 -24.58 7.74 2.71
N ARG A 99 -24.24 7.10 1.59
CA ARG A 99 -25.04 6.04 0.96
C ARG A 99 -24.90 4.68 1.66
N GLY A 100 -24.03 4.56 2.67
CA GLY A 100 -23.80 3.32 3.42
C GLY A 100 -22.96 2.26 2.70
N TYR A 101 -22.31 2.62 1.58
CA TYR A 101 -21.42 1.71 0.86
C TYR A 101 -20.11 1.48 1.60
N LEU A 102 -19.56 2.52 2.22
CA LEU A 102 -18.33 2.49 3.01
C LEU A 102 -18.56 3.03 4.42
N SER A 103 -17.77 2.55 5.38
CA SER A 103 -17.58 3.20 6.67
C SER A 103 -16.48 4.27 6.58
N GLN A 104 -16.49 5.18 7.56
CA GLN A 104 -15.44 6.20 7.69
C GLN A 104 -14.06 5.58 7.93
N ASP A 105 -13.99 4.49 8.70
CA ASP A 105 -12.74 3.80 9.02
C ASP A 105 -12.15 3.08 7.80
N GLU A 106 -12.99 2.41 6.99
CA GLU A 106 -12.58 1.82 5.72
C GLU A 106 -12.02 2.90 4.80
N LEU A 107 -12.77 3.97 4.56
CA LEU A 107 -12.32 5.05 3.67
C LEU A 107 -10.99 5.66 4.15
N ALA A 108 -10.85 5.92 5.45
CA ALA A 108 -9.64 6.48 6.04
C ALA A 108 -8.42 5.55 5.85
N TYR A 109 -8.62 4.24 5.96
CA TYR A 109 -7.57 3.25 5.74
C TYR A 109 -7.04 3.25 4.30
N TYR A 110 -7.92 3.26 3.30
CA TYR A 110 -7.50 3.29 1.90
C TYR A 110 -6.88 4.63 1.50
N ILE A 111 -7.41 5.75 2.01
CA ILE A 111 -6.80 7.08 1.79
C ILE A 111 -5.39 7.14 2.38
N LYS A 112 -5.19 6.64 3.61
CA LYS A 112 -3.87 6.59 4.24
C LYS A 112 -2.86 5.83 3.38
N ASN A 113 -3.24 4.67 2.87
CA ASN A 113 -2.34 3.83 2.08
C ASN A 113 -2.12 4.35 0.66
N GLN A 114 -3.15 4.91 0.01
CA GLN A 114 -3.03 5.60 -1.26
C GLN A 114 -2.03 6.77 -1.18
N GLY A 115 -1.99 7.47 -0.04
CA GLY A 115 -1.10 8.59 0.21
C GLY A 115 0.27 8.22 0.79
N MET A 116 0.58 6.93 0.96
CA MET A 116 1.75 6.47 1.71
C MET A 116 3.07 6.98 1.13
N ARG A 117 3.85 7.69 1.95
CA ARG A 117 5.19 8.16 1.57
C ARG A 117 6.28 7.22 2.07
N LEU A 118 7.39 7.13 1.35
CA LEU A 118 8.56 6.32 1.77
C LEU A 118 8.99 6.61 3.22
N GLY A 119 9.06 7.89 3.61
CA GLY A 119 9.43 8.26 4.98
C GLY A 119 8.43 7.78 6.04
N GLU A 120 7.13 7.86 5.76
CA GLU A 120 6.07 7.40 6.66
C GLU A 120 6.07 5.87 6.75
N LEU A 121 6.28 5.19 5.63
CA LEU A 121 6.41 3.74 5.56
C LEU A 121 7.57 3.21 6.41
N LEU A 122 8.72 3.89 6.38
CA LEU A 122 9.88 3.54 7.20
C LEU A 122 9.63 3.76 8.71
N ILE A 123 8.78 4.74 9.07
CA ILE A 123 8.37 4.95 10.46
C ILE A 123 7.37 3.88 10.89
N GLU A 124 6.37 3.57 10.06
CA GLU A 124 5.38 2.53 10.32
C GLU A 124 6.05 1.16 10.56
N ASN A 125 7.11 0.87 9.81
CA ASN A 125 7.94 -0.32 9.96
C ASN A 125 9.02 -0.21 11.05
N SER A 126 9.04 0.87 11.84
CA SER A 126 10.02 1.10 12.92
C SER A 126 11.49 1.11 12.49
N ILE A 127 11.78 1.35 11.20
CA ILE A 127 13.14 1.45 10.67
C ILE A 127 13.80 2.76 11.09
N ILE A 128 13.02 3.84 11.11
CA ILE A 128 13.46 5.16 11.55
C ILE A 128 12.42 5.81 12.46
N SER A 129 12.87 6.68 13.35
CA SER A 129 11.98 7.57 14.11
C SER A 129 11.60 8.81 13.30
N GLN A 130 10.52 9.50 13.70
CA GLN A 130 10.15 10.80 13.15
C GLN A 130 11.29 11.83 13.22
N SER A 131 12.03 11.85 14.35
CA SER A 131 13.17 12.77 14.52
C SER A 131 14.32 12.43 13.58
N ARG A 132 14.57 11.15 13.29
CA ARG A 132 15.55 10.70 12.30
C ARG A 132 15.12 11.07 10.88
N LEU A 133 13.84 10.87 10.53
CA LEU A 133 13.29 11.26 9.23
C LEU A 133 13.48 12.77 8.98
N ASN A 134 13.17 13.62 9.96
CA ASN A 134 13.34 15.06 9.84
C ASN A 134 14.81 15.46 9.53
N LYS A 135 15.79 14.78 10.15
CA LYS A 135 17.21 14.99 9.85
C LYS A 135 17.58 14.58 8.42
N LEU A 136 17.04 13.47 7.94
CA LEU A 136 17.27 12.97 6.59
C LEU A 136 16.65 13.90 5.53
N LEU A 137 15.42 14.38 5.76
CA LEU A 137 14.75 15.36 4.89
C LEU A 137 15.50 16.69 4.81
N ASN A 138 16.06 17.16 5.93
CA ASN A 138 16.88 18.37 5.92
C ASN A 138 18.16 18.20 5.09
N ARG A 139 18.79 17.02 5.12
CA ARG A 139 19.94 16.70 4.28
C ARG A 139 19.55 16.57 2.80
N GLN A 140 18.43 15.93 2.52
CA GLN A 140 17.86 15.81 1.18
C GLN A 140 17.69 17.20 0.54
N LYS A 141 17.09 18.15 1.26
CA LYS A 141 16.91 19.53 0.79
C LYS A 141 18.22 20.26 0.53
N ARG A 142 19.23 20.08 1.39
CA ARG A 142 20.53 20.76 1.24
C ARG A 142 21.34 20.24 0.06
N ASN A 143 21.21 18.97 -0.25
CA ASN A 143 22.01 18.29 -1.27
C ASN A 143 21.24 18.10 -2.59
N SER A 144 19.98 18.55 -2.67
CA SER A 144 19.08 18.35 -3.82
C SER A 144 18.98 16.90 -4.31
N LYS A 145 19.11 15.93 -3.39
CA LYS A 145 19.06 14.49 -3.68
C LYS A 145 17.65 13.92 -3.51
N LYS A 146 17.41 12.71 -4.00
CA LYS A 146 16.22 11.95 -3.62
C LYS A 146 16.37 11.39 -2.20
N LEU A 147 15.25 11.21 -1.48
CA LEU A 147 15.28 10.65 -0.13
C LEU A 147 15.94 9.25 -0.10
N GLY A 148 15.68 8.42 -1.12
CA GLY A 148 16.28 7.09 -1.26
C GLY A 148 17.82 7.11 -1.30
N GLU A 149 18.40 8.05 -2.06
CA GLU A 149 19.87 8.22 -2.14
C GLU A 149 20.45 8.59 -0.79
N VAL A 150 19.81 9.52 -0.07
CA VAL A 150 20.24 9.94 1.26
C VAL A 150 20.15 8.79 2.27
N LEU A 151 19.14 7.92 2.16
CA LEU A 151 18.99 6.74 3.03
C LEU A 151 20.14 5.75 2.85
N ILE A 152 20.60 5.54 1.60
CA ILE A 152 21.74 4.67 1.29
C ILE A 152 23.05 5.29 1.77
N GLU A 153 23.27 6.58 1.47
CA GLU A 153 24.50 7.29 1.88
C GLU A 153 24.67 7.35 3.39
N GLN A 154 23.57 7.48 4.12
CA GLN A 154 23.56 7.49 5.59
C GLN A 154 23.56 6.08 6.20
N LYS A 155 23.71 5.03 5.37
CA LYS A 155 23.69 3.61 5.76
C LYS A 155 22.44 3.23 6.57
N VAL A 156 21.32 3.90 6.31
CA VAL A 156 20.02 3.58 6.93
C VAL A 156 19.41 2.37 6.23
N LEU A 157 19.57 2.28 4.91
CA LEU A 157 19.10 1.17 4.08
C LEU A 157 20.21 0.72 3.12
N SER A 158 20.24 -0.56 2.79
CA SER A 158 20.92 -1.05 1.58
C SER A 158 20.10 -0.76 0.32
N ASN A 159 20.70 -0.87 -0.87
CA ASN A 159 19.96 -0.76 -2.14
C ASN A 159 18.80 -1.76 -2.21
N GLN A 160 19.04 -2.99 -1.76
CA GLN A 160 18.05 -4.05 -1.76
C GLN A 160 16.89 -3.75 -0.80
N GLN A 161 17.17 -3.22 0.40
CA GLN A 161 16.13 -2.80 1.34
C GLN A 161 15.34 -1.60 0.80
N LEU A 162 16.01 -0.64 0.16
CA LEU A 162 15.32 0.49 -0.47
C LEU A 162 14.35 0.01 -1.55
N GLN A 163 14.78 -0.94 -2.40
CA GLN A 163 13.90 -1.52 -3.42
C GLN A 163 12.67 -2.18 -2.80
N GLN A 164 12.83 -2.97 -1.74
CA GLN A 164 11.70 -3.58 -1.02
C GLN A 164 10.69 -2.55 -0.53
N PHE A 165 11.14 -1.47 0.10
CA PHE A 165 10.25 -0.42 0.57
C PHE A 165 9.58 0.36 -0.56
N LEU A 166 10.25 0.54 -1.70
CA LEU A 166 9.64 1.17 -2.87
C LEU A 166 8.55 0.29 -3.50
N ILE A 167 8.76 -1.03 -3.53
CA ILE A 167 7.74 -2.00 -3.98
C ILE A 167 6.54 -1.98 -3.04
N GLU A 168 6.75 -2.07 -1.73
CA GLU A 168 5.66 -2.00 -0.76
C GLU A 168 4.90 -0.66 -0.86
N GLN A 169 5.64 0.45 -1.01
CA GLN A 169 5.04 1.76 -1.22
C GLN A 169 4.16 1.77 -2.47
N TYR A 170 4.65 1.21 -3.59
CA TYR A 170 3.89 1.10 -4.83
C TYR A 170 2.59 0.32 -4.60
N TRP A 171 2.65 -0.89 -4.04
CA TRP A 171 1.44 -1.68 -3.82
C TRP A 171 0.40 -1.01 -2.93
N ARG A 172 0.82 -0.33 -1.86
CA ARG A 172 -0.10 0.42 -0.99
C ARG A 172 -0.75 1.58 -1.75
N ARG A 173 0.03 2.30 -2.55
CA ARG A 173 -0.46 3.44 -3.37
C ARG A 173 -1.37 3.03 -4.51
N HIS A 174 -1.27 1.78 -4.96
CA HIS A 174 -2.10 1.19 -6.00
C HIS A 174 -3.16 0.23 -5.45
N GLY A 175 -3.26 0.01 -4.14
CA GLY A 175 -4.23 -0.93 -3.58
C GLY A 175 -4.10 -2.34 -4.13
N LEU A 176 -2.88 -2.80 -4.39
CA LEU A 176 -2.59 -4.18 -4.80
C LEU A 176 -2.49 -5.10 -3.58
N TRP A 177 -2.15 -4.53 -2.43
CA TRP A 177 -1.98 -5.25 -1.17
C TRP A 177 -2.48 -4.37 -0.02
N LEU A 178 -3.78 -4.44 0.29
CA LEU A 178 -4.42 -3.71 1.39
C LEU A 178 -5.48 -4.53 2.14
N GLY A 179 -5.98 -5.60 1.51
CA GLY A 179 -6.71 -6.70 2.13
C GLY A 179 -7.17 -7.68 1.05
N SER A 180 -6.68 -8.92 1.09
CA SER A 180 -7.29 -10.05 0.40
C SER A 180 -7.53 -11.16 1.41
N ASP A 181 -8.74 -11.70 1.42
CA ASP A 181 -8.96 -13.08 1.81
C ASP A 181 -8.14 -13.97 0.85
N SER A 182 -6.88 -14.26 1.16
CA SER A 182 -6.24 -15.47 0.63
C SER A 182 -6.69 -16.74 1.40
N ALA A 183 -7.57 -16.59 2.41
CA ALA A 183 -8.08 -17.70 3.22
C ALA A 183 -9.45 -18.26 2.76
N ASN A 184 -10.22 -17.58 1.91
CA ASN A 184 -11.52 -18.10 1.44
C ASN A 184 -11.47 -18.94 0.16
N ALA A 185 -10.28 -19.24 -0.37
CA ALA A 185 -10.12 -20.19 -1.48
C ALA A 185 -10.06 -21.67 -1.05
N SER A 186 -10.34 -22.01 0.22
CA SER A 186 -10.30 -23.40 0.70
C SER A 186 -11.48 -23.82 1.60
N ALA A 187 -12.57 -23.05 1.65
CA ALA A 187 -13.80 -23.44 2.34
C ALA A 187 -15.02 -23.44 1.41
N SER A 188 -14.90 -24.16 0.30
CA SER A 188 -16.04 -24.80 -0.37
C SER A 188 -15.86 -26.30 -0.23
N ILE A 189 -16.39 -26.87 0.86
CA ILE A 189 -16.92 -28.24 0.92
C ILE A 189 -18.19 -28.19 1.75
#